data_AF-A0A117PEW8-F1
#
_entry.id   AF-A0A117PEW8-F1
#
_cell.length_a   1.000
_cell.length_b   1.000
_cell.length_c   1.000
_cell.angle_alpha   90.00
_cell.angle_beta   90.00
_cell.angle_gamma   90.00
#
_symmetry.space_group_name_H-M   'P 1'
#
loop_
_entity.id
_entity.type
_entity.pdbx_description
1 polymer ?
#
loop_
_entity_poly.entity_id
_entity_poly.type
_entity_poly.pdbx_seq_one_letter_code
_entity_poly.pdbx_strand_id
1 'polypeptide(L)'
;MSEYQYCNQWGYLAAEAAHPDPRVLVSTGSGWQLQSRSLSEFFLQLALERLPGTYGWTLKVRRAEVADDPAVLERLTASYREVGLLPWQELGCDALMYGGPDVLISHGRGPGADFTLVIHGRTREALLQVVETLGIACTDDDIKPPSEVPEPLEELGPFALTDGDTDDRGRWRVESTGGAPVAATVPAALRALPDRTATALDEDATLAAAGDAEGRVHVWESTAEAVADGPSAAVSESLHRAPVTALACVRLDDAHRAVVSGDAHGVLRYWRTDCDPRPLPFDRRRTAVTALTAAGLATGPALACAWADGLVRIWDLRSSAVARLRLGTGITDLALESDGTLYVTGPSGPVALRLDAERLWPHRELQLRLDAVDWGSYWSARGPAHAVPGLIGKVASDHKETAMEAVHDLYRLLVSKSSGLTAAAPAVPFLAELMTDPDNQARPTLLLLIADIADCDSAENRAAVRAVLPALRHLHDDPLPSIRWAAAELEKHCAPRPGEE
;
A
#
# COMPACT_ATOMS: atom_id res chain seq x y z
N MET A 1 -22.84 -24.46 -4.54
CA MET A 1 -23.41 -23.56 -3.51
C MET A 1 -22.29 -22.67 -3.03
N SER A 2 -22.39 -21.37 -3.29
CA SER A 2 -21.35 -20.37 -3.05
C SER A 2 -21.25 -20.04 -1.57
N GLU A 3 -20.20 -20.54 -0.91
CA GLU A 3 -19.97 -20.36 0.53
C GLU A 3 -19.57 -18.92 0.92
N TYR A 4 -19.37 -18.02 -0.07
CA TYR A 4 -18.82 -16.67 0.14
C TYR A 4 -19.71 -15.53 -0.38
N GLN A 5 -21.01 -15.76 -0.59
CA GLN A 5 -21.98 -14.70 -0.97
C GLN A 5 -22.99 -14.39 0.14
N TYR A 6 -22.66 -14.63 1.41
CA TYR A 6 -23.51 -14.16 2.50
C TYR A 6 -23.18 -12.70 2.79
N CYS A 7 -23.81 -11.78 2.07
CA CYS A 7 -23.91 -10.40 2.51
C CYS A 7 -25.28 -10.22 3.15
N ASN A 8 -25.31 -9.88 4.44
CA ASN A 8 -26.56 -9.43 5.04
C ASN A 8 -26.91 -8.05 4.48
N GLN A 9 -28.21 -7.78 4.35
CA GLN A 9 -28.70 -6.44 4.06
C GLN A 9 -28.73 -5.64 5.37
N TRP A 10 -28.28 -4.39 5.30
CA TRP A 10 -28.47 -3.40 6.37
C TRP A 10 -29.44 -2.32 5.92
N GLY A 11 -30.19 -1.78 6.87
CA GLY A 11 -31.08 -0.67 6.60
C GLY A 11 -31.60 -0.04 7.88
N TYR A 12 -32.13 1.16 7.76
CA TYR A 12 -32.91 1.81 8.81
C TYR A 12 -34.38 1.85 8.37
N LEU A 13 -35.28 1.96 9.34
CA LEU A 13 -36.71 2.03 9.04
C LEU A 13 -37.01 3.30 8.24
N ALA A 14 -37.87 3.21 7.22
CA ALA A 14 -38.28 4.38 6.44
C ALA A 14 -38.90 5.48 7.33
N ALA A 15 -39.57 5.09 8.42
CA ALA A 15 -40.09 6.01 9.43
C ALA A 15 -39.00 6.79 10.18
N GLU A 16 -37.77 6.30 10.19
CA GLU A 16 -36.61 6.91 10.85
C GLU A 16 -35.68 7.65 9.88
N ALA A 17 -35.95 7.62 8.57
CA ALA A 17 -35.06 8.18 7.55
C ALA A 17 -34.82 9.70 7.68
N ALA A 18 -35.72 10.42 8.37
CA ALA A 18 -35.56 11.84 8.65
C ALA A 18 -34.71 12.13 9.91
N HIS A 19 -34.39 11.11 10.72
CA HIS A 19 -33.52 11.28 11.87
C HIS A 19 -32.06 11.42 11.43
N PRO A 20 -31.27 12.29 12.07
CA PRO A 20 -29.85 12.43 11.74
C PRO A 20 -29.03 11.18 12.08
N ASP A 21 -29.52 10.33 12.99
CA ASP A 21 -28.79 9.15 13.48
C ASP A 21 -29.77 7.99 13.78
N PRO A 22 -30.39 7.38 12.74
CA PRO A 22 -31.43 6.37 12.89
C PRO A 22 -30.90 5.02 13.35
N ARG A 23 -31.76 4.15 13.89
CA ARG A 23 -31.38 2.78 14.27
C ARG A 23 -31.07 1.95 13.03
N VAL A 24 -30.06 1.10 13.14
CA VAL A 24 -29.66 0.20 12.06
C VAL A 24 -30.16 -1.21 12.34
N LEU A 25 -30.82 -1.79 11.35
CA LEU A 25 -31.27 -3.17 11.32
C LEU A 25 -30.40 -3.99 10.37
N VAL A 26 -30.26 -5.28 10.65
CA VAL A 26 -29.60 -6.27 9.80
C VAL A 26 -30.54 -7.42 9.47
N SER A 27 -30.54 -7.87 8.22
CA SER A 27 -31.29 -9.05 7.81
C SER A 27 -30.54 -10.32 8.22
N THR A 28 -31.16 -11.20 8.98
CA THR A 28 -30.62 -12.52 9.31
C THR A 28 -31.60 -13.61 8.83
N GLY A 29 -31.21 -14.89 8.98
CA GLY A 29 -32.10 -16.01 8.65
C GLY A 29 -33.41 -16.04 9.45
N SER A 30 -33.49 -15.31 10.57
CA SER A 30 -34.70 -15.15 11.38
C SER A 30 -35.43 -13.81 11.15
N GLY A 31 -35.02 -13.04 10.14
CA GLY A 31 -35.63 -11.76 9.77
C GLY A 31 -34.77 -10.56 10.14
N TRP A 32 -35.38 -9.36 10.16
CA TRP A 32 -34.67 -8.13 10.50
C TRP A 32 -34.49 -8.00 12.01
N GLN A 33 -33.25 -7.78 12.45
CA GLN A 33 -32.89 -7.59 13.85
C GLN A 33 -32.21 -6.25 14.07
N LEU A 34 -32.32 -5.71 15.29
CA LEU A 34 -31.62 -4.49 15.68
C LEU A 34 -30.12 -4.76 15.77
N GLN A 35 -29.34 -4.11 14.90
CA GLN A 35 -27.89 -4.20 14.88
C GLN A 35 -27.25 -3.14 15.79
N SER A 36 -27.70 -1.90 15.69
CA SER A 36 -27.13 -0.78 16.44
C SER A 36 -28.21 0.25 16.77
N ARG A 37 -28.05 0.93 17.91
CA ARG A 37 -29.05 1.92 18.38
C ARG A 37 -29.01 3.22 17.59
N SER A 38 -27.96 3.42 16.80
CA SER A 38 -27.84 4.53 15.87
C SER A 38 -26.89 4.20 14.71
N LEU A 39 -26.88 5.02 13.67
CA LEU A 39 -26.01 4.88 12.50
C LEU A 39 -24.54 5.15 12.87
N SER A 40 -24.30 6.08 13.78
CA SER A 40 -22.98 6.38 14.33
C SER A 40 -22.43 5.19 15.14
N GLU A 41 -23.28 4.59 15.98
CA GLU A 41 -22.93 3.36 16.72
C GLU A 41 -22.63 2.22 15.74
N PHE A 42 -23.40 2.09 14.67
CA PHE A 42 -23.17 1.09 13.62
C PHE A 42 -21.82 1.26 12.92
N PHE A 43 -21.45 2.48 12.51
CA PHE A 43 -20.16 2.71 11.86
C PHE A 43 -18.97 2.47 12.80
N LEU A 44 -19.09 2.84 14.07
CA LEU A 44 -18.09 2.49 15.08
C LEU A 44 -17.98 0.97 15.22
N GLN A 45 -19.10 0.26 15.38
CA GLN A 45 -19.12 -1.18 15.52
C GLN A 45 -18.55 -1.88 14.28
N LEU A 46 -18.94 -1.44 13.08
CA LEU A 46 -18.41 -1.97 11.83
C LEU A 46 -16.90 -1.77 11.73
N ALA A 47 -16.37 -0.63 12.17
CA ALA A 47 -14.94 -0.40 12.24
C ALA A 47 -14.25 -1.37 13.23
N LEU A 48 -14.84 -1.60 14.41
CA LEU A 48 -14.32 -2.53 15.41
C LEU A 48 -14.37 -4.00 14.96
N GLU A 49 -15.32 -4.38 14.11
CA GLU A 49 -15.43 -5.75 13.59
C GLU A 49 -14.52 -5.99 12.36
N ARG A 50 -14.27 -4.97 11.54
CA ARG A 50 -13.60 -5.15 10.23
C ARG A 50 -12.14 -4.71 10.18
N LEU A 51 -11.75 -3.69 10.94
CA LEU A 51 -10.40 -3.12 10.85
C LEU A 51 -9.33 -3.84 11.71
N PRO A 52 -9.62 -4.31 12.94
CA PRO A 52 -8.56 -4.81 13.82
C PRO A 52 -7.81 -6.02 13.27
N GLY A 53 -8.46 -6.91 12.51
CA GLY A 53 -7.77 -8.03 11.85
C GLY A 53 -6.77 -7.60 10.79
N THR A 54 -6.94 -6.40 10.21
CA THR A 54 -6.04 -5.84 9.19
C THR A 54 -4.87 -5.10 9.82
N TYR A 55 -5.10 -4.38 10.91
CA TYR A 55 -4.12 -3.46 11.52
C TYR A 55 -3.48 -3.95 12.82
N GLY A 56 -4.02 -5.02 13.42
CA GLY A 56 -3.60 -5.55 14.69
C GLY A 56 -3.19 -7.02 14.61
N TRP A 57 -2.45 -7.44 15.62
CA TRP A 57 -2.12 -8.84 15.85
C TRP A 57 -3.38 -9.59 16.25
N THR A 58 -3.61 -10.77 15.68
CA THR A 58 -4.88 -11.49 15.84
C THR A 58 -4.65 -12.91 16.34
N LEU A 59 -5.35 -13.29 17.41
CA LEU A 59 -5.45 -14.68 17.88
C LEU A 59 -6.92 -15.11 17.84
N LYS A 60 -7.17 -16.32 17.32
CA LYS A 60 -8.51 -16.89 17.20
C LYS A 60 -8.61 -18.14 18.05
N VAL A 61 -9.52 -18.15 19.01
CA VAL A 61 -9.75 -19.27 19.94
C VAL A 61 -11.02 -19.99 19.52
N ARG A 62 -10.90 -21.28 19.19
CA ARG A 62 -12.03 -22.09 18.74
C ARG A 62 -12.91 -22.52 19.91
N ARG A 63 -14.12 -22.95 19.57
CA ARG A 63 -15.09 -23.48 20.53
C ARG A 63 -14.56 -24.66 21.34
N ALA A 64 -13.75 -25.53 20.74
CA ALA A 64 -13.15 -26.66 21.45
C ALA A 64 -12.19 -26.21 22.57
N GLU A 65 -11.37 -25.18 22.29
CA GLU A 65 -10.38 -24.66 23.24
C GLU A 65 -11.08 -23.99 24.45
N VAL A 66 -12.19 -23.28 24.21
CA VAL A 66 -13.02 -22.73 25.31
C VAL A 66 -13.81 -23.83 26.04
N ALA A 67 -14.17 -24.93 25.38
CA ALA A 67 -14.84 -26.06 26.04
C ALA A 67 -13.89 -26.82 26.98
N ASP A 68 -12.60 -26.88 26.65
CA ASP A 68 -11.56 -27.50 27.48
C ASP A 68 -11.25 -26.65 28.73
N ASP A 69 -11.36 -25.32 28.64
CA ASP A 69 -11.28 -24.39 29.78
C ASP A 69 -12.38 -23.30 29.75
N PRO A 70 -13.59 -23.61 30.23
CA PRO A 70 -14.70 -22.64 30.26
C PRO A 70 -14.44 -21.42 31.15
N ALA A 71 -13.52 -21.53 32.12
CA ALA A 71 -13.19 -20.44 33.04
C ALA A 71 -12.49 -19.26 32.33
N VAL A 72 -12.05 -19.44 31.08
CA VAL A 72 -11.54 -18.35 30.23
C VAL A 72 -12.57 -17.21 30.07
N LEU A 73 -13.87 -17.53 30.02
CA LEU A 73 -14.94 -16.53 29.89
C LEU A 73 -15.16 -15.76 31.20
N GLU A 74 -15.00 -16.43 32.34
CA GLU A 74 -15.04 -15.77 33.65
C GLU A 74 -13.87 -14.79 33.79
N ARG A 75 -12.65 -15.21 33.42
CA ARG A 75 -11.46 -14.34 33.38
C ARG A 75 -11.65 -13.17 32.43
N LEU A 76 -12.22 -13.39 31.25
CA LEU A 76 -12.54 -12.33 30.29
C LEU A 76 -13.40 -11.24 30.92
N THR A 77 -14.53 -11.63 31.52
CA THR A 77 -15.47 -10.67 32.11
C THR A 77 -14.94 -10.00 33.38
N ALA A 78 -14.02 -10.65 34.10
CA ALA A 78 -13.36 -10.08 35.28
C ALA A 78 -12.25 -9.09 34.93
N SER A 79 -11.53 -9.32 33.83
CA SER A 79 -10.33 -8.56 33.46
C SER A 79 -10.58 -7.48 32.40
N TYR A 80 -11.59 -7.64 31.55
CA TYR A 80 -11.86 -6.71 30.45
C TYR A 80 -13.30 -6.20 30.50
N ARG A 81 -13.43 -4.89 30.32
CA ARG A 81 -14.73 -4.21 30.30
C ARG A 81 -15.42 -4.44 28.97
N GLU A 82 -16.73 -4.69 29.01
CA GLU A 82 -17.58 -4.67 27.81
C GLU A 82 -17.64 -3.25 27.22
N VAL A 83 -17.49 -3.12 25.90
CA VAL A 83 -17.49 -1.83 25.20
C VAL A 83 -18.87 -1.14 25.29
N GLY A 84 -19.95 -1.91 25.46
CA GLY A 84 -21.33 -1.39 25.65
C GLY A 84 -22.15 -1.24 24.36
N LEU A 85 -21.63 -1.70 23.24
CA LEU A 85 -22.36 -1.79 21.96
C LEU A 85 -23.36 -2.95 22.00
N LEU A 86 -24.42 -2.89 21.18
CA LEU A 86 -25.29 -4.05 20.98
C LEU A 86 -24.50 -5.22 20.38
N PRO A 87 -24.92 -6.49 20.58
CA PRO A 87 -24.21 -7.62 20.01
C PRO A 87 -24.17 -7.57 18.47
N TRP A 88 -23.06 -7.98 17.86
CA TRP A 88 -22.96 -8.09 16.41
C TRP A 88 -23.80 -9.25 15.89
N GLN A 89 -24.68 -8.99 14.92
CA GLN A 89 -25.70 -9.93 14.43
C GLN A 89 -25.50 -10.36 12.97
N GLU A 90 -24.48 -9.86 12.28
CA GLU A 90 -24.22 -10.23 10.89
C GLU A 90 -23.97 -11.74 10.76
N LEU A 91 -24.44 -12.35 9.68
CA LEU A 91 -24.40 -13.79 9.44
C LEU A 91 -25.07 -14.65 10.52
N GLY A 92 -25.96 -14.05 11.33
CA GLY A 92 -26.57 -14.74 12.46
C GLY A 92 -25.59 -14.99 13.62
N CYS A 93 -24.49 -14.23 13.66
CA CYS A 93 -23.62 -14.16 14.82
C CYS A 93 -24.37 -13.58 16.03
N ASP A 94 -23.83 -13.83 17.22
CA ASP A 94 -24.22 -13.12 18.43
C ASP A 94 -22.94 -12.86 19.22
N ALA A 95 -22.29 -11.72 18.95
CA ALA A 95 -20.97 -11.43 19.50
C ALA A 95 -20.94 -10.14 20.32
N LEU A 96 -20.32 -10.21 21.50
CA LEU A 96 -20.03 -9.05 22.35
C LEU A 96 -18.57 -8.64 22.24
N MET A 97 -18.29 -7.34 22.37
CA MET A 97 -16.93 -6.81 22.32
C MET A 97 -16.48 -6.35 23.72
N TYR A 98 -15.27 -6.73 24.10
CA TYR A 98 -14.59 -6.35 25.34
C TYR A 98 -13.26 -5.65 25.04
N GLY A 99 -12.75 -4.88 26.00
CA GLY A 99 -11.42 -4.28 25.95
C GLY A 99 -11.44 -2.76 25.76
N GLY A 100 -10.51 -2.25 24.96
CA GLY A 100 -10.24 -0.82 24.77
C GLY A 100 -9.23 -0.53 23.65
N PRO A 101 -8.57 0.64 23.66
CA PRO A 101 -7.70 1.08 22.55
C PRO A 101 -6.53 0.15 22.22
N ASP A 102 -6.00 -0.57 23.21
CA ASP A 102 -4.86 -1.47 23.02
C ASP A 102 -5.25 -2.89 22.61
N VAL A 103 -6.44 -3.34 23.01
CA VAL A 103 -6.94 -4.69 22.75
C VAL A 103 -8.45 -4.67 22.56
N LEU A 104 -8.92 -5.33 21.52
CA LEU A 104 -10.34 -5.66 21.33
C LEU A 104 -10.52 -7.17 21.36
N ILE A 105 -11.51 -7.64 22.12
CA ILE A 105 -11.83 -9.05 22.27
C ILE A 105 -13.28 -9.27 21.88
N SER A 106 -13.51 -9.92 20.75
CA SER A 106 -14.85 -10.35 20.32
C SER A 106 -15.16 -11.72 20.91
N HIS A 107 -16.31 -11.85 21.55
CA HIS A 107 -16.81 -13.08 22.16
C HIS A 107 -18.10 -13.51 21.45
N GLY A 108 -17.98 -14.53 20.60
CA GLY A 108 -19.11 -15.16 19.91
C GLY A 108 -19.86 -16.14 20.81
N ARG A 109 -21.09 -15.78 21.19
CA ARG A 109 -21.97 -16.55 22.09
C ARG A 109 -22.89 -17.50 21.33
N GLY A 110 -23.19 -17.16 20.07
CA GLY A 110 -24.11 -17.90 19.21
C GLY A 110 -23.45 -19.03 18.41
N PRO A 111 -24.26 -19.95 17.85
CA PRO A 111 -23.77 -21.03 17.00
C PRO A 111 -23.13 -20.53 15.69
N GLY A 112 -23.51 -19.34 15.21
CA GLY A 112 -23.02 -18.74 13.96
C GLY A 112 -21.62 -18.14 14.01
N ALA A 113 -20.97 -18.09 15.18
CA ALA A 113 -19.59 -17.63 15.29
C ALA A 113 -18.61 -18.78 15.00
N ASP A 114 -17.74 -18.59 13.99
CA ASP A 114 -16.68 -19.55 13.63
C ASP A 114 -15.64 -19.74 14.76
N PHE A 115 -15.45 -18.71 15.59
CA PHE A 115 -14.54 -18.69 16.72
C PHE A 115 -15.26 -18.16 17.95
N THR A 116 -14.97 -18.72 19.13
CA THR A 116 -15.60 -18.28 20.38
C THR A 116 -14.96 -16.99 20.89
N LEU A 117 -13.63 -16.86 20.78
CA LEU A 117 -12.94 -15.60 21.03
C LEU A 117 -12.10 -15.20 19.81
N VAL A 118 -12.14 -13.93 19.47
CA VAL A 118 -11.18 -13.31 18.54
C VAL A 118 -10.54 -12.13 19.26
N ILE A 119 -9.24 -12.21 19.46
CA ILE A 119 -8.45 -11.21 20.20
C ILE A 119 -7.62 -10.44 19.20
N HIS A 120 -7.76 -9.12 19.22
CA HIS A 120 -6.96 -8.20 18.44
C HIS A 120 -6.13 -7.31 19.35
N GLY A 121 -4.81 -7.38 19.24
CA GLY A 121 -3.88 -6.48 19.93
C GLY A 121 -3.32 -5.43 18.99
N ARG A 122 -3.26 -4.17 19.44
CA ARG A 122 -2.60 -3.08 18.70
C ARG A 122 -1.11 -3.35 18.50
N THR A 123 -0.49 -4.04 19.45
CA THR A 123 0.87 -4.59 19.35
C THR A 123 0.86 -6.08 19.71
N ARG A 124 1.95 -6.78 19.41
CA ARG A 124 2.10 -8.20 19.74
C ARG A 124 2.09 -8.40 21.26
N GLU A 125 2.75 -7.50 21.97
CA GLU A 125 2.88 -7.51 23.43
C GLU A 125 1.52 -7.32 24.10
N ALA A 126 0.70 -6.40 23.58
CA ALA A 126 -0.66 -6.18 24.08
C ALA A 126 -1.53 -7.45 23.91
N LEU A 127 -1.39 -8.16 22.77
CA LEU A 127 -2.08 -9.43 22.58
C LEU A 127 -1.57 -10.51 23.55
N LEU A 128 -0.26 -10.64 23.72
CA LEU A 128 0.34 -11.64 24.62
C LEU A 128 -0.06 -11.41 26.08
N GLN A 129 -0.20 -10.14 26.50
CA GLN A 129 -0.72 -9.81 27.83
C GLN A 129 -2.14 -10.35 28.05
N VAL A 130 -2.98 -10.35 27.00
CA VAL A 130 -4.34 -10.91 27.06
C VAL A 130 -4.28 -12.43 27.14
N VAL A 131 -3.42 -13.05 26.34
CA VAL A 131 -3.20 -14.51 26.37
C VAL A 131 -2.81 -14.96 27.78
N GLU A 132 -1.86 -14.25 28.41
CA GLU A 132 -1.43 -14.52 29.79
C GLU A 132 -2.57 -14.30 30.78
N THR A 133 -3.25 -13.14 30.70
CA THR A 133 -4.36 -12.79 31.60
C THR A 133 -5.50 -13.80 31.54
N LEU A 134 -5.83 -14.26 30.33
CA LEU A 134 -6.89 -15.22 30.10
C LEU A 134 -6.42 -16.67 30.21
N GLY A 135 -5.14 -16.94 30.43
CA GLY A 135 -4.60 -18.30 30.53
C GLY A 135 -4.82 -19.12 29.26
N ILE A 136 -4.76 -18.50 28.09
CA ILE A 136 -4.98 -19.16 26.80
C ILE A 136 -3.69 -19.86 26.37
N ALA A 137 -3.76 -21.15 26.04
CA ALA A 137 -2.63 -21.84 25.42
C ALA A 137 -2.56 -21.46 23.94
N CYS A 138 -1.46 -20.83 23.51
CA CYS A 138 -1.19 -20.57 22.09
C CYS A 138 0.30 -20.71 21.78
N THR A 139 0.60 -21.01 20.53
CA THR A 139 1.95 -20.98 19.95
C THR A 139 2.13 -19.74 19.08
N ASP A 140 3.37 -19.45 18.66
CA ASP A 140 3.63 -18.32 17.76
C ASP A 140 2.90 -18.45 16.42
N ASP A 141 2.69 -19.67 15.93
CA ASP A 141 1.98 -19.96 14.67
C ASP A 141 0.46 -19.66 14.75
N ASP A 142 -0.11 -19.64 15.97
CA ASP A 142 -1.52 -19.33 16.18
C ASP A 142 -1.79 -17.81 16.10
N ILE A 143 -0.75 -16.98 16.26
CA ILE A 143 -0.85 -15.52 16.28
C ILE A 143 -0.58 -14.98 14.88
N LYS A 144 -1.60 -14.37 14.27
CA LYS A 144 -1.49 -13.75 12.95
C LYS A 144 -1.03 -12.29 13.08
N PRO A 145 -0.01 -11.86 12.32
CA PRO A 145 0.36 -10.45 12.25
C PRO A 145 -0.71 -9.63 11.51
N PRO A 146 -0.67 -8.28 11.61
CA PRO A 146 -1.50 -7.42 10.79
C PRO A 146 -1.31 -7.72 9.30
N SER A 147 -2.35 -7.64 8.49
CA SER A 147 -2.22 -7.76 7.03
C SER A 147 -1.72 -6.48 6.35
N GLU A 148 -1.84 -5.33 7.02
CA GLU A 148 -1.28 -4.06 6.55
C GLU A 148 -0.27 -3.54 7.59
N VAL A 149 0.97 -4.02 7.51
CA VAL A 149 2.09 -3.52 8.33
C VAL A 149 2.72 -2.35 7.58
N PRO A 150 2.76 -1.12 8.13
CA PRO A 150 3.60 -0.06 7.57
C PRO A 150 5.04 -0.56 7.51
N GLU A 151 5.70 -0.37 6.37
CA GLU A 151 7.05 -0.89 6.16
C GLU A 151 7.98 -0.55 7.33
N PRO A 152 8.80 -1.51 7.79
CA PRO A 152 9.76 -1.26 8.86
C PRO A 152 10.71 -0.11 8.48
N LEU A 153 11.18 0.61 9.50
CA LEU A 153 12.21 1.63 9.32
C LEU A 153 13.52 0.96 8.92
N GLU A 154 14.29 1.63 8.08
CA GLU A 154 15.62 1.14 7.69
C GLU A 154 16.62 1.48 8.80
N GLU A 155 17.45 0.52 9.22
CA GLU A 155 18.54 0.74 10.17
C GLU A 155 19.81 1.20 9.43
N LEU A 156 19.78 2.40 8.84
CA LEU A 156 20.90 2.95 8.09
C LEU A 156 21.86 3.76 8.96
N GLY A 157 23.15 3.70 8.64
CA GLY A 157 24.16 4.61 9.19
C GLY A 157 23.96 6.06 8.72
N PRO A 158 24.78 7.00 9.22
CA PRO A 158 24.75 8.39 8.75
C PRO A 158 25.10 8.46 7.26
N PHE A 159 24.49 9.40 6.55
CA PHE A 159 24.82 9.71 5.17
C PHE A 159 26.32 10.04 5.02
N ALA A 160 27.03 9.25 4.21
CA ALA A 160 28.49 9.28 4.10
C ALA A 160 28.99 8.81 2.73
N LEU A 161 28.43 9.35 1.64
CA LEU A 161 28.84 9.04 0.27
C LEU A 161 30.07 9.84 -0.16
N THR A 162 30.87 9.24 -1.03
CA THR A 162 32.11 9.77 -1.60
C THR A 162 32.15 9.62 -3.12
N ASP A 163 33.01 10.40 -3.78
CA ASP A 163 33.13 10.40 -5.25
C ASP A 163 33.33 8.98 -5.82
N GLY A 164 32.49 8.61 -6.79
CA GLY A 164 32.52 7.30 -7.44
C GLY A 164 31.67 6.21 -6.77
N ASP A 165 31.10 6.44 -5.58
CA ASP A 165 30.18 5.48 -4.96
C ASP A 165 28.97 5.22 -5.87
N THR A 166 28.49 4.00 -5.87
CA THR A 166 27.37 3.51 -6.70
C THR A 166 26.68 2.37 -5.98
N ASP A 167 25.43 2.06 -6.32
CA ASP A 167 24.82 0.82 -5.85
C ASP A 167 25.20 -0.39 -6.71
N ASP A 168 24.96 -1.59 -6.18
CA ASP A 168 25.29 -2.86 -6.86
C ASP A 168 24.60 -3.02 -8.23
N ARG A 169 23.53 -2.26 -8.47
CA ARG A 169 22.73 -2.26 -9.70
C ARG A 169 23.14 -1.15 -10.67
N GLY A 170 24.07 -0.28 -10.28
CA GLY A 170 24.51 0.86 -11.06
C GLY A 170 23.37 1.81 -11.43
N ARG A 171 22.36 1.97 -10.57
CA ARG A 171 21.22 2.89 -10.75
C ARG A 171 21.60 4.35 -10.55
N TRP A 172 22.66 4.57 -9.79
CA TRP A 172 23.21 5.89 -9.53
C TRP A 172 24.70 5.83 -9.30
N ARG A 173 25.41 6.93 -9.56
CA ARG A 173 26.82 7.10 -9.20
C ARG A 173 27.05 8.50 -8.65
N VAL A 174 27.89 8.64 -7.62
CA VAL A 174 28.37 9.94 -7.16
C VAL A 174 29.30 10.53 -8.22
N GLU A 175 28.89 11.67 -8.80
CA GLU A 175 29.72 12.43 -9.74
C GLU A 175 30.64 13.42 -9.01
N SER A 176 30.14 14.04 -7.93
CA SER A 176 30.93 14.98 -7.14
C SER A 176 30.41 15.16 -5.72
N THR A 177 31.31 15.53 -4.83
CA THR A 177 31.05 15.97 -3.46
C THR A 177 31.33 17.47 -3.36
N GLY A 178 30.36 18.22 -2.82
CA GLY A 178 30.44 19.68 -2.70
C GLY A 178 29.90 20.42 -3.94
N GLY A 179 29.12 21.47 -3.67
CA GLY A 179 28.39 22.23 -4.69
C GLY A 179 26.97 21.72 -4.89
N ALA A 180 26.00 22.45 -4.33
CA ALA A 180 24.58 22.28 -4.66
C ALA A 180 24.16 23.32 -5.70
N PRO A 181 23.10 23.07 -6.48
CA PRO A 181 22.48 24.10 -7.30
C PRO A 181 22.04 25.27 -6.40
N VAL A 182 22.08 26.48 -6.96
CA VAL A 182 21.64 27.68 -6.24
C VAL A 182 20.14 27.59 -6.04
N ALA A 183 19.69 27.64 -4.78
CA ALA A 183 18.27 27.61 -4.45
C ALA A 183 17.50 28.71 -5.19
N ALA A 184 16.37 28.34 -5.80
CA ALA A 184 15.50 29.28 -6.49
C ALA A 184 15.03 30.38 -5.53
N THR A 185 14.95 31.61 -6.02
CA THR A 185 14.49 32.73 -5.19
C THR A 185 13.00 32.59 -4.90
N VAL A 186 12.65 32.31 -3.65
CA VAL A 186 11.26 32.17 -3.19
C VAL A 186 10.46 33.46 -3.47
N PRO A 187 9.35 33.40 -4.24
CA PRO A 187 8.46 34.53 -4.51
C PRO A 187 7.98 35.27 -3.26
N ALA A 188 7.70 36.57 -3.40
CA ALA A 188 7.24 37.42 -2.32
C ALA A 188 5.91 36.92 -1.68
N ALA A 189 5.01 36.34 -2.48
CA ALA A 189 3.74 35.78 -2.00
C ALA A 189 3.96 34.67 -0.96
N LEU A 190 4.94 33.78 -1.20
CA LEU A 190 5.30 32.73 -0.25
C LEU A 190 5.93 33.29 1.02
N ARG A 191 6.58 34.47 0.98
CA ARG A 191 7.20 35.10 2.16
C ARG A 191 6.19 35.76 3.10
N ALA A 192 4.98 36.04 2.63
CA ALA A 192 3.97 36.77 3.37
C ALA A 192 3.12 35.89 4.31
N LEU A 193 3.23 34.55 4.22
CA LEU A 193 2.47 33.65 5.08
C LEU A 193 3.08 33.56 6.49
N PRO A 194 2.27 33.70 7.56
CA PRO A 194 2.68 33.34 8.91
C PRO A 194 2.84 31.81 9.03
N ASP A 195 3.67 31.35 9.97
CA ASP A 195 3.82 29.95 10.39
C ASP A 195 4.21 28.94 9.28
N ARG A 196 4.80 29.44 8.21
CA ARG A 196 5.28 28.66 7.06
C ARG A 196 6.47 27.77 7.44
N THR A 197 6.35 26.49 7.11
CA THR A 197 7.35 25.46 7.40
C THR A 197 8.06 24.93 6.15
N ALA A 198 7.41 24.97 4.98
CA ALA A 198 7.99 24.51 3.71
C ALA A 198 7.50 25.36 2.52
N THR A 199 8.28 25.38 1.43
CA THR A 199 7.93 26.06 0.17
C THR A 199 8.42 25.28 -1.04
N ALA A 200 7.68 25.37 -2.15
CA ALA A 200 8.09 24.83 -3.44
C ALA A 200 7.68 25.72 -4.61
N LEU A 201 8.40 25.58 -5.72
CA LEU A 201 8.10 26.16 -7.03
C LEU A 201 8.25 25.06 -8.07
N ASP A 202 7.48 25.14 -9.15
CA ASP A 202 7.79 24.36 -10.35
C ASP A 202 8.93 25.01 -11.15
N GLU A 203 9.44 24.27 -12.15
CA GLU A 203 10.58 24.67 -12.98
C GLU A 203 10.39 26.05 -13.65
N ASP A 204 9.15 26.35 -14.06
CA ASP A 204 8.79 27.57 -14.78
C ASP A 204 8.32 28.71 -13.85
N ALA A 205 8.29 28.47 -12.53
CA ALA A 205 7.72 29.36 -11.52
C ALA A 205 6.26 29.79 -11.81
N THR A 206 5.48 28.91 -12.45
CA THR A 206 4.04 29.08 -12.71
C THR A 206 3.17 28.53 -11.59
N LEU A 207 3.71 27.63 -10.78
CA LEU A 207 3.05 27.05 -9.61
C LEU A 207 3.93 27.24 -8.37
N ALA A 208 3.38 27.91 -7.36
CA ALA A 208 4.01 28.08 -6.07
C ALA A 208 3.20 27.40 -4.97
N ALA A 209 3.87 26.77 -4.01
CA ALA A 209 3.22 26.12 -2.88
C ALA A 209 3.92 26.47 -1.55
N ALA A 210 3.13 26.56 -0.47
CA ALA A 210 3.61 26.70 0.89
C ALA A 210 2.83 25.77 1.83
N GLY A 211 3.53 25.27 2.85
CA GLY A 211 2.96 24.46 3.91
C GLY A 211 3.14 25.17 5.25
N ASP A 212 2.23 24.90 6.19
CA ASP A 212 2.27 25.47 7.53
C ASP A 212 2.40 24.41 8.64
N ALA A 213 2.53 24.91 9.88
CA ALA A 213 2.66 24.10 11.08
C ALA A 213 1.36 23.33 11.42
N GLU A 214 0.20 23.79 10.92
CA GLU A 214 -1.11 23.19 11.14
C GLU A 214 -1.44 22.09 10.12
N GLY A 215 -0.59 21.86 9.12
CA GLY A 215 -0.76 20.81 8.12
C GLY A 215 -1.58 21.23 6.89
N ARG A 216 -1.77 22.53 6.68
CA ARG A 216 -2.40 23.09 5.49
C ARG A 216 -1.36 23.31 4.39
N VAL A 217 -1.81 23.16 3.15
CA VAL A 217 -1.04 23.47 1.94
C VAL A 217 -1.77 24.56 1.16
N HIS A 218 -1.02 25.61 0.82
CA HIS A 218 -1.46 26.78 0.09
C HIS A 218 -0.81 26.79 -1.28
N VAL A 219 -1.57 27.08 -2.33
CA VAL A 219 -1.11 27.05 -3.72
C VAL A 219 -1.51 28.32 -4.45
N TRP A 220 -0.56 28.85 -5.23
CA TRP A 220 -0.76 29.98 -6.14
C TRP A 220 -0.38 29.53 -7.55
N GLU A 221 -1.30 29.73 -8.48
CA GLU A 221 -1.02 29.59 -9.90
C GLU A 221 -0.87 30.98 -10.53
N SER A 222 0.18 31.14 -11.32
CA SER A 222 0.42 32.33 -12.12
C SER A 222 0.48 31.95 -13.59
N THR A 223 -0.29 32.62 -14.43
CA THR A 223 -0.05 32.58 -15.87
C THR A 223 1.12 33.50 -16.21
N ALA A 224 1.87 33.20 -17.28
CA ALA A 224 2.95 34.06 -17.76
C ALA A 224 2.47 35.51 -18.08
N GLU A 225 1.16 35.69 -18.32
CA GLU A 225 0.50 36.97 -18.60
C GLU A 225 0.01 37.70 -17.33
N ALA A 226 -0.06 37.04 -16.17
CA ALA A 226 -0.61 37.59 -14.91
C ALA A 226 0.32 38.56 -14.17
N VAL A 227 1.49 38.90 -14.73
CA VAL A 227 2.44 39.85 -14.13
C VAL A 227 1.86 41.27 -14.00
N ALA A 228 0.74 41.57 -14.66
CA ALA A 228 0.09 42.89 -14.63
C ALA A 228 -0.90 43.12 -13.46
N ASP A 229 -1.57 42.08 -12.93
CA ASP A 229 -2.69 42.24 -11.97
C ASP A 229 -2.40 41.71 -10.55
N GLY A 230 -1.17 41.26 -10.29
CA GLY A 230 -0.77 40.70 -9.00
C GLY A 230 -1.05 39.20 -8.87
N PRO A 231 -0.51 38.53 -7.83
CA PRO A 231 -0.64 37.08 -7.69
C PRO A 231 -2.10 36.66 -7.49
N SER A 232 -2.49 35.53 -8.10
CA SER A 232 -3.80 34.89 -7.89
C SER A 232 -4.06 34.63 -6.40
N ALA A 233 -5.33 34.57 -5.98
CA ALA A 233 -5.67 34.19 -4.61
C ALA A 233 -5.24 32.74 -4.33
N ALA A 234 -4.69 32.48 -3.14
CA ALA A 234 -4.23 31.15 -2.78
C ALA A 234 -5.41 30.18 -2.62
N VAL A 235 -5.32 29.00 -3.22
CA VAL A 235 -6.20 27.86 -2.87
C VAL A 235 -5.55 27.10 -1.72
N SER A 236 -6.30 26.79 -0.67
CA SER A 236 -5.73 26.27 0.58
C SER A 236 -6.50 25.07 1.11
N GLU A 237 -5.81 23.94 1.30
CA GLU A 237 -6.41 22.68 1.73
C GLU A 237 -5.73 22.09 2.96
N SER A 238 -6.50 21.52 3.89
CA SER A 238 -5.97 20.79 5.05
C SER A 238 -5.65 19.35 4.65
N LEU A 239 -4.39 19.11 4.25
CA LEU A 239 -3.95 17.81 3.75
C LEU A 239 -3.36 16.92 4.85
N HIS A 240 -2.79 17.51 5.89
CA HIS A 240 -2.04 16.82 6.94
C HIS A 240 -2.63 17.07 8.32
N ARG A 241 -2.22 16.23 9.27
CA ARG A 241 -2.57 16.35 10.70
C ARG A 241 -1.36 16.73 11.56
N ALA A 242 -0.25 17.07 10.91
CA ALA A 242 1.03 17.42 11.47
C ALA A 242 1.67 18.51 10.60
N PRO A 243 2.70 19.22 11.11
CA PRO A 243 3.41 20.23 10.34
C PRO A 243 3.88 19.70 8.98
N VAL A 244 3.65 20.47 7.92
CA VAL A 244 4.20 20.18 6.59
C VAL A 244 5.70 20.42 6.63
N THR A 245 6.53 19.41 6.34
CA THR A 245 7.99 19.52 6.43
C THR A 245 8.67 19.63 5.07
N ALA A 246 8.01 19.18 4.00
CA ALA A 246 8.55 19.26 2.65
C ALA A 246 7.44 19.40 1.60
N LEU A 247 7.76 20.05 0.47
CA LEU A 247 6.84 20.31 -0.64
C LEU A 247 7.55 20.19 -1.98
N ALA A 248 6.83 19.77 -3.00
CA ALA A 248 7.28 19.78 -4.39
C ALA A 248 6.11 20.13 -5.32
N CYS A 249 6.33 21.04 -6.26
CA CYS A 249 5.41 21.31 -7.34
C CYS A 249 5.75 20.41 -8.53
N VAL A 250 4.74 19.78 -9.12
CA VAL A 250 4.88 18.80 -10.20
C VAL A 250 4.09 19.26 -11.41
N ARG A 251 4.74 19.31 -12.56
CA ARG A 251 4.09 19.47 -13.86
C ARG A 251 3.87 18.10 -14.49
N LEU A 252 2.62 17.69 -14.65
CA LEU A 252 2.27 16.36 -15.19
C LEU A 252 2.23 16.38 -16.72
N ASP A 253 1.67 17.46 -17.26
CA ASP A 253 1.61 17.82 -18.67
C ASP A 253 1.38 19.34 -18.77
N ASP A 254 1.03 19.84 -19.96
CA ASP A 254 0.84 21.28 -20.19
C ASP A 254 -0.36 21.85 -19.42
N ALA A 255 -1.40 21.05 -19.17
CA ALA A 255 -2.65 21.48 -18.55
C ALA A 255 -2.74 21.14 -17.05
N HIS A 256 -2.11 20.05 -16.63
CA HIS A 256 -2.28 19.51 -15.28
C HIS A 256 -1.04 19.74 -14.41
N ARG A 257 -1.29 20.28 -13.21
CA ARG A 257 -0.29 20.53 -12.17
C ARG A 257 -0.70 19.83 -10.87
N ALA A 258 0.29 19.48 -10.08
CA ALA A 258 0.07 18.90 -8.76
C ALA A 258 1.08 19.42 -7.75
N VAL A 259 0.71 19.33 -6.48
CA VAL A 259 1.60 19.53 -5.35
C VAL A 259 1.68 18.22 -4.58
N VAL A 260 2.91 17.84 -4.27
CA VAL A 260 3.18 16.75 -3.33
C VAL A 260 3.69 17.37 -2.04
N SER A 261 3.17 16.91 -0.92
CA SER A 261 3.47 17.45 0.41
C SER A 261 3.78 16.31 1.37
N GLY A 262 4.81 16.51 2.19
CA GLY A 262 5.22 15.59 3.24
C GLY A 262 5.13 16.23 4.63
N ASP A 263 4.77 15.44 5.63
CA ASP A 263 4.64 15.92 7.02
C ASP A 263 5.64 15.29 8.00
N ALA A 264 5.66 15.85 9.21
CA ALA A 264 6.49 15.39 10.33
C ALA A 264 6.15 13.97 10.82
N HIS A 265 5.04 13.38 10.39
CA HIS A 265 4.65 11.99 10.68
C HIS A 265 4.96 11.01 9.55
N GLY A 266 5.60 11.49 8.48
CA GLY A 266 6.06 10.65 7.38
C GLY A 266 5.03 10.42 6.28
N VAL A 267 3.92 11.16 6.28
CA VAL A 267 2.82 11.01 5.32
C VAL A 267 3.08 11.87 4.11
N LEU A 268 3.01 11.28 2.92
CA LEU A 268 2.96 12.00 1.65
C LEU A 268 1.52 12.15 1.17
N ARG A 269 1.18 13.35 0.70
CA ARG A 269 -0.11 13.68 0.06
C ARG A 269 0.15 14.21 -1.32
N TYR A 270 -0.70 13.80 -2.26
CA TYR A 270 -0.69 14.24 -3.64
C TYR A 270 -2.00 14.99 -3.92
N TRP A 271 -1.89 16.24 -4.36
CA TRP A 271 -3.02 17.11 -4.65
C TRP A 271 -2.86 17.71 -6.04
N ARG A 272 -3.74 17.36 -6.98
CA ARG A 272 -3.87 18.08 -8.24
C ARG A 272 -4.67 19.35 -8.00
N THR A 273 -4.21 20.46 -8.55
CA THR A 273 -4.84 21.77 -8.31
C THR A 273 -6.20 21.93 -8.97
N ASP A 274 -6.53 21.05 -9.92
CA ASP A 274 -7.79 21.04 -10.66
C ASP A 274 -8.86 20.09 -10.11
N CYS A 275 -8.58 19.39 -9.00
CA CYS A 275 -9.56 18.51 -8.36
C CYS A 275 -9.40 18.46 -6.83
N ASP A 276 -10.39 17.86 -6.15
CA ASP A 276 -10.31 17.64 -4.72
C ASP A 276 -9.09 16.77 -4.35
N PRO A 277 -8.46 17.02 -3.19
CA PRO A 277 -7.37 16.19 -2.71
C PRO A 277 -7.77 14.73 -2.53
N ARG A 278 -6.84 13.81 -2.79
CA ARG A 278 -7.09 12.38 -2.60
C ARG A 278 -7.26 12.06 -1.10
N PRO A 279 -8.24 11.23 -0.71
CA PRO A 279 -8.50 10.91 0.69
C PRO A 279 -7.43 10.03 1.32
N LEU A 280 -6.77 9.18 0.52
CA LEU A 280 -5.69 8.31 0.97
C LEU A 280 -4.33 8.99 0.79
N PRO A 281 -3.36 8.71 1.68
CA PRO A 281 -1.96 9.08 1.46
C PRO A 281 -1.44 8.57 0.12
N PHE A 282 -0.56 9.35 -0.50
CA PHE A 282 0.21 8.93 -1.67
C PHE A 282 1.24 7.86 -1.28
N ASP A 283 1.94 8.08 -0.16
CA ASP A 283 2.83 7.12 0.48
C ASP A 283 2.97 7.46 1.97
N ARG A 284 3.55 6.57 2.77
CA ARG A 284 3.82 6.82 4.20
C ARG A 284 4.98 6.00 4.73
N ARG A 285 5.73 6.58 5.67
CA ARG A 285 6.65 5.86 6.57
C ARG A 285 6.41 6.29 8.02
N ARG A 286 6.95 5.54 8.98
CA ARG A 286 6.80 5.83 10.43
C ARG A 286 7.84 6.82 10.96
N THR A 287 8.33 7.71 10.10
CA THR A 287 9.37 8.68 10.40
C THR A 287 9.17 9.91 9.52
N ALA A 288 9.63 11.09 9.94
CA ALA A 288 9.34 12.34 9.24
C ALA A 288 9.83 12.34 7.78
N VAL A 289 9.07 13.00 6.90
CA VAL A 289 9.60 13.42 5.59
C VAL A 289 10.56 14.57 5.83
N THR A 290 11.78 14.48 5.31
CA THR A 290 12.81 15.52 5.52
C THR A 290 13.03 16.37 4.28
N ALA A 291 12.81 15.83 3.09
CA ALA A 291 13.00 16.54 1.83
C ALA A 291 12.13 15.96 0.72
N LEU A 292 11.73 16.81 -0.23
CA LEU A 292 10.88 16.46 -1.36
C LEU A 292 11.24 17.36 -2.56
N THR A 293 11.36 16.77 -3.74
CA THR A 293 11.66 17.51 -4.97
C THR A 293 11.04 16.80 -6.18
N ALA A 294 10.79 17.53 -7.26
CA ALA A 294 10.26 16.98 -8.50
C ALA A 294 10.87 17.68 -9.71
N ALA A 295 10.99 16.95 -10.82
CA ALA A 295 11.51 17.47 -12.07
C ALA A 295 10.96 16.69 -13.27
N GLY A 296 11.00 17.30 -14.45
CA GLY A 296 10.77 16.61 -15.71
C GLY A 296 12.02 15.88 -16.18
N LEU A 297 12.06 14.55 -16.04
CA LEU A 297 13.11 13.73 -16.65
C LEU A 297 12.74 13.32 -18.08
N ALA A 298 13.69 12.74 -18.81
CA ALA A 298 13.44 12.19 -20.15
C ALA A 298 12.30 11.15 -20.18
N THR A 299 12.07 10.43 -19.09
CA THR A 299 10.97 9.46 -18.95
C THR A 299 9.63 10.10 -18.57
N GLY A 300 9.63 11.36 -18.17
CA GLY A 300 8.46 12.10 -17.69
C GLY A 300 8.64 12.68 -16.30
N PRO A 301 7.54 13.11 -15.65
CA PRO A 301 7.60 13.72 -14.32
C PRO A 301 8.09 12.72 -13.29
N ALA A 302 9.15 13.09 -12.56
CA ALA A 302 9.71 12.32 -11.47
C ALA A 302 9.58 13.08 -10.15
N LEU A 303 9.42 12.32 -9.07
CA LEU A 303 9.38 12.82 -7.69
C LEU A 303 10.46 12.10 -6.91
N ALA A 304 11.20 12.82 -6.06
CA ALA A 304 12.11 12.23 -5.09
C ALA A 304 11.73 12.69 -3.67
N CYS A 305 11.75 11.76 -2.71
CA CYS A 305 11.43 12.01 -1.31
C CYS A 305 12.46 11.35 -0.41
N ALA A 306 12.93 12.07 0.59
CA ALA A 306 13.74 11.53 1.68
C ALA A 306 12.92 11.46 2.98
N TRP A 307 13.11 10.37 3.71
CA TRP A 307 12.64 10.24 5.08
C TRP A 307 13.81 10.27 6.05
N ALA A 308 13.54 10.57 7.32
CA ALA A 308 14.59 10.72 8.34
C ALA A 308 15.35 9.40 8.65
N ASP A 309 14.83 8.25 8.23
CA ASP A 309 15.53 6.96 8.29
C ASP A 309 16.58 6.78 7.18
N GLY A 310 16.75 7.77 6.30
CA GLY A 310 17.78 7.76 5.25
C GLY A 310 17.39 7.02 3.98
N LEU A 311 16.14 6.53 3.90
CA LEU A 311 15.58 6.00 2.68
C LEU A 311 15.16 7.17 1.77
N VAL A 312 15.64 7.15 0.53
CA VAL A 312 15.16 8.01 -0.54
C VAL A 312 14.36 7.16 -1.54
N ARG A 313 13.15 7.60 -1.88
CA ARG A 313 12.38 6.99 -2.97
C ARG A 313 12.30 7.95 -4.14
N ILE A 314 12.39 7.40 -5.34
CA ILE A 314 12.20 8.14 -6.59
C ILE A 314 11.10 7.46 -7.41
N TRP A 315 10.04 8.20 -7.70
CA TRP A 315 8.91 7.75 -8.50
C TRP A 315 9.00 8.32 -9.91
N ASP A 316 8.75 7.48 -10.91
CA ASP A 316 8.26 7.91 -12.21
C ASP A 316 6.75 8.05 -12.07
N LEU A 317 6.22 9.28 -12.09
CA LEU A 317 4.79 9.53 -11.83
C LEU A 317 3.88 9.15 -13.00
N ARG A 318 4.44 8.83 -14.17
CA ARG A 318 3.67 8.38 -15.34
C ARG A 318 3.35 6.89 -15.24
N SER A 319 4.34 6.10 -14.85
CA SER A 319 4.22 4.65 -14.66
C SER A 319 3.90 4.26 -13.22
N SER A 320 4.09 5.14 -12.23
CA SER A 320 4.09 4.79 -10.80
C SER A 320 5.22 3.83 -10.39
N ALA A 321 6.21 3.59 -11.26
CA ALA A 321 7.40 2.82 -10.89
C ALA A 321 8.19 3.55 -9.80
N VAL A 322 8.73 2.81 -8.84
CA VAL A 322 9.45 3.36 -7.69
C VAL A 322 10.81 2.70 -7.50
N ALA A 323 11.83 3.53 -7.32
CA ALA A 323 13.18 3.10 -6.94
C ALA A 323 13.48 3.47 -5.50
N ARG A 324 14.15 2.59 -4.77
CA ARG A 324 14.54 2.78 -3.36
C ARG A 324 16.06 2.91 -3.24
N LEU A 325 16.52 4.04 -2.71
CA LEU A 325 17.93 4.36 -2.50
C LEU A 325 18.22 4.45 -1.01
N ARG A 326 19.10 3.58 -0.51
CA ARG A 326 19.53 3.55 0.90
C ARG A 326 20.78 4.41 1.07
N LEU A 327 20.60 5.72 1.17
CA LEU A 327 21.72 6.69 1.13
C LEU A 327 22.27 7.02 2.52
N GLY A 328 21.49 6.79 3.58
CA GLY A 328 21.89 7.04 4.96
C GLY A 328 21.14 8.19 5.62
N THR A 329 21.16 8.23 6.95
CA THR A 329 20.37 9.18 7.76
C THR A 329 20.95 10.59 7.75
N GLY A 330 20.13 11.59 8.12
CA GLY A 330 20.55 13.00 8.23
C GLY A 330 20.42 13.81 6.94
N ILE A 331 19.72 13.30 5.93
CA ILE A 331 19.39 14.04 4.70
C ILE A 331 18.43 15.19 5.05
N THR A 332 18.81 16.41 4.70
CA THR A 332 18.06 17.64 5.00
C THR A 332 17.44 18.27 3.76
N ASP A 333 17.94 17.98 2.56
CA ASP A 333 17.40 18.56 1.33
C ASP A 333 17.67 17.66 0.11
N LEU A 334 16.82 17.80 -0.92
CA LEU A 334 16.93 17.12 -2.21
C LEU A 334 16.68 18.12 -3.35
N ALA A 335 17.48 18.07 -4.41
CA ALA A 335 17.19 18.77 -5.65
C ALA A 335 17.41 17.86 -6.85
N LEU A 336 16.35 17.60 -7.62
CA LEU A 336 16.41 16.80 -8.84
C LEU A 336 16.42 17.73 -10.05
N GLU A 337 17.39 17.53 -10.95
CA GLU A 337 17.48 18.27 -12.21
C GLU A 337 16.94 17.44 -13.39
N SER A 338 16.50 18.12 -14.44
CA SER A 338 15.91 17.50 -15.64
C SER A 338 16.87 16.56 -16.39
N ASP A 339 18.18 16.72 -16.16
CA ASP A 339 19.23 15.87 -16.75
C ASP A 339 19.44 14.55 -15.97
N GLY A 340 18.69 14.33 -14.89
CA GLY A 340 18.79 13.14 -14.04
C GLY A 340 19.85 13.23 -12.94
N THR A 341 20.39 14.42 -12.65
CA THR A 341 21.25 14.64 -11.48
C THR A 341 20.41 14.89 -10.24
N LEU A 342 20.59 14.07 -9.21
CA LEU A 342 19.98 14.24 -7.90
C LEU A 342 21.02 14.74 -6.90
N TYR A 343 20.85 15.96 -6.42
CA TYR A 343 21.61 16.50 -5.31
C TYR A 343 20.98 16.08 -3.99
N VAL A 344 21.79 15.47 -3.12
CA VAL A 344 21.40 15.04 -1.78
C VAL A 344 22.22 15.81 -0.77
N THR A 345 21.57 16.63 0.06
CA THR A 345 22.24 17.38 1.12
C THR A 345 22.15 16.60 2.42
N GLY A 346 23.29 16.17 2.94
CA GLY A 346 23.41 15.51 4.23
C GLY A 346 24.30 16.28 5.21
N PRO A 347 24.67 15.67 6.35
CA PRO A 347 25.47 16.34 7.40
C PRO A 347 26.86 16.78 6.92
N SER A 348 27.42 16.08 5.93
CA SER A 348 28.74 16.37 5.33
C SER A 348 28.68 17.37 4.18
N GLY A 349 27.48 17.87 3.82
CA GLY A 349 27.25 18.75 2.68
C GLY A 349 26.53 18.06 1.51
N PRO A 350 26.36 18.76 0.38
CA PRO A 350 25.69 18.25 -0.80
C PRO A 350 26.55 17.28 -1.61
N VAL A 351 25.91 16.25 -2.14
CA VAL A 351 26.51 15.23 -3.03
C VAL A 351 25.66 15.12 -4.29
N ALA A 352 26.28 15.15 -5.46
CA ALA A 352 25.61 14.99 -6.74
C ALA A 352 25.62 13.52 -7.18
N LEU A 353 24.43 12.94 -7.33
CA LEU A 353 24.22 11.59 -7.83
C LEU A 353 23.71 11.65 -9.27
N ARG A 354 24.45 11.08 -10.21
CA ARG A 354 23.93 10.84 -11.56
C ARG A 354 23.06 9.61 -11.55
N LEU A 355 21.78 9.77 -11.87
CA LEU A 355 20.83 8.67 -12.01
C LEU A 355 20.88 8.08 -13.42
N ASP A 356 20.73 6.76 -13.51
CA ASP A 356 20.49 6.03 -14.76
C ASP A 356 19.01 5.65 -14.81
N ALA A 357 18.19 6.40 -15.56
CA ALA A 357 16.74 6.26 -15.54
C ALA A 357 16.25 4.86 -15.97
N GLU A 358 16.93 4.21 -16.92
CA GLU A 358 16.59 2.85 -17.38
C GLU A 358 16.82 1.83 -16.27
N ARG A 359 17.95 1.94 -15.56
CA ARG A 359 18.26 1.04 -14.43
C ARG A 359 17.50 1.39 -13.17
N LEU A 360 17.10 2.65 -13.01
CA LEU A 360 16.33 3.13 -11.87
C LEU A 360 14.94 2.47 -11.86
N TRP A 361 14.31 2.34 -13.03
CA TRP A 361 12.99 1.74 -13.19
C TRP A 361 12.96 0.64 -14.27
N PRO A 362 13.59 -0.52 -14.00
CA PRO A 362 13.74 -1.59 -15.00
C PRO A 362 12.39 -2.16 -15.50
N HIS A 363 11.32 -1.98 -14.72
CA HIS A 363 9.97 -2.45 -15.04
C HIS A 363 9.01 -1.32 -15.48
N ARG A 364 9.53 -0.15 -15.87
CA ARG A 364 8.71 0.98 -16.29
C ARG A 364 7.78 0.64 -17.46
N GLU A 365 8.33 0.06 -18.52
CA GLU A 365 7.56 -0.30 -19.72
C GLU A 365 6.51 -1.39 -19.42
N LEU A 366 6.87 -2.33 -18.53
CA LEU A 366 5.95 -3.34 -18.02
C LEU A 366 4.75 -2.69 -17.34
N GLN A 367 4.99 -1.68 -16.50
CA GLN A 367 3.94 -1.00 -15.75
C GLN A 367 3.03 -0.15 -16.66
N LEU A 368 3.59 0.54 -17.66
CA LEU A 368 2.77 1.26 -18.66
C LEU A 368 1.85 0.32 -19.44
N ARG A 369 2.35 -0.89 -19.78
CA ARG A 369 1.54 -1.93 -20.43
C ARG A 369 0.48 -2.51 -19.50
N LEU A 370 0.77 -2.64 -18.20
CA LEU A 370 -0.22 -3.08 -17.19
C LEU A 370 -1.39 -2.09 -17.09
N ASP A 371 -1.08 -0.79 -17.06
CA ASP A 371 -2.07 0.27 -16.90
C ASP A 371 -2.97 0.44 -18.13
N ALA A 372 -2.50 0.00 -19.30
CA ALA A 372 -3.27 0.03 -20.55
C ALA A 372 -4.34 -1.08 -20.63
N VAL A 373 -4.29 -2.10 -19.77
CA VAL A 373 -5.25 -3.20 -19.76
C VAL A 373 -6.49 -2.79 -18.95
N ASP A 374 -7.69 -3.00 -19.50
CA ASP A 374 -8.95 -2.82 -18.77
C ASP A 374 -9.19 -3.96 -17.78
N TRP A 375 -8.52 -3.90 -16.63
CA TRP A 375 -8.64 -4.87 -15.56
C TRP A 375 -10.06 -4.96 -14.96
N GLY A 376 -10.90 -3.94 -15.14
CA GLY A 376 -12.30 -3.96 -14.70
C GLY A 376 -13.17 -4.95 -15.47
N SER A 377 -12.77 -5.31 -16.70
CA SER A 377 -13.45 -6.30 -17.54
C SER A 377 -13.16 -7.75 -17.15
N TYR A 378 -12.18 -8.01 -16.25
CA TYR A 378 -11.78 -9.34 -15.83
C TYR A 378 -12.18 -9.65 -14.39
N TRP A 379 -12.31 -10.95 -14.08
CA TRP A 379 -12.75 -11.44 -12.77
C TRP A 379 -11.64 -12.17 -12.03
N SER A 380 -11.50 -11.84 -10.75
CA SER A 380 -10.62 -12.48 -9.76
C SER A 380 -11.45 -13.15 -8.66
N ALA A 381 -10.80 -13.89 -7.76
CA ALA A 381 -11.47 -14.52 -6.63
C ALA A 381 -12.21 -13.54 -5.70
N ARG A 382 -11.90 -12.25 -5.77
CA ARG A 382 -12.54 -11.18 -4.96
C ARG A 382 -13.45 -10.25 -5.78
N GLY A 383 -13.79 -10.61 -7.01
CA GLY A 383 -14.59 -9.76 -7.91
C GLY A 383 -13.74 -9.13 -9.03
N PRO A 384 -14.12 -7.95 -9.56
CA PRO A 384 -13.39 -7.27 -10.63
C PRO A 384 -11.89 -7.13 -10.33
N ALA A 385 -11.05 -7.32 -11.34
CA ALA A 385 -9.61 -7.50 -11.18
C ALA A 385 -8.79 -6.21 -10.95
N HIS A 386 -9.40 -5.15 -10.42
CA HIS A 386 -8.74 -3.84 -10.19
C HIS A 386 -7.47 -3.92 -9.32
N ALA A 387 -7.36 -4.92 -8.44
CA ALA A 387 -6.20 -5.09 -7.57
C ALA A 387 -5.00 -5.77 -8.24
N VAL A 388 -5.22 -6.50 -9.35
CA VAL A 388 -4.20 -7.29 -10.03
C VAL A 388 -3.02 -6.46 -10.55
N PRO A 389 -3.19 -5.35 -11.30
CA PRO A 389 -2.06 -4.57 -11.81
C PRO A 389 -1.17 -4.03 -10.70
N GLY A 390 -1.78 -3.54 -9.60
CA GLY A 390 -1.03 -3.04 -8.45
C GLY A 390 -0.22 -4.13 -7.74
N LEU A 391 -0.71 -5.36 -7.70
CA LEU A 391 0.05 -6.49 -7.16
C LEU A 391 1.17 -6.92 -8.11
N ILE A 392 0.94 -6.99 -9.43
CA ILE A 392 2.01 -7.29 -10.40
C ILE A 392 3.12 -6.23 -10.31
N GLY A 393 2.78 -4.94 -10.22
CA GLY A 393 3.75 -3.88 -9.99
C GLY A 393 4.54 -4.04 -8.68
N LYS A 394 3.95 -4.61 -7.62
CA LYS A 394 4.66 -4.94 -6.37
C LYS A 394 5.58 -6.15 -6.51
N VAL A 395 5.29 -7.12 -7.40
CA VAL A 395 6.20 -8.25 -7.70
C VAL A 395 7.52 -7.75 -8.30
N ALA A 396 7.50 -6.60 -8.99
CA ALA A 396 8.68 -5.88 -9.48
C ALA A 396 9.50 -5.16 -8.39
N SER A 397 9.08 -5.20 -7.12
CA SER A 397 9.78 -4.50 -6.04
C SER A 397 11.17 -5.08 -5.77
N ASP A 398 12.13 -4.19 -5.49
CA ASP A 398 13.44 -4.56 -4.97
C ASP A 398 13.42 -5.01 -3.50
N HIS A 399 12.30 -4.83 -2.80
CA HIS A 399 12.09 -5.33 -1.45
C HIS A 399 11.50 -6.75 -1.49
N LYS A 400 12.31 -7.73 -1.05
CA LYS A 400 11.98 -9.15 -1.14
C LYS A 400 10.63 -9.52 -0.53
N GLU A 401 10.35 -9.04 0.68
CA GLU A 401 9.09 -9.37 1.36
C GLU A 401 7.89 -8.81 0.60
N THR A 402 7.97 -7.57 0.13
CA THR A 402 6.91 -6.92 -0.66
C THR A 402 6.65 -7.69 -1.96
N ALA A 403 7.72 -8.09 -2.67
CA ALA A 403 7.59 -8.87 -3.89
C ALA A 403 6.97 -10.25 -3.62
N MET A 404 7.40 -10.95 -2.57
CA MET A 404 6.88 -12.27 -2.20
C MET A 404 5.42 -12.22 -1.73
N GLU A 405 5.04 -11.26 -0.89
CA GLU A 405 3.66 -11.05 -0.45
C GLU A 405 2.74 -10.76 -1.63
N ALA A 406 3.19 -9.93 -2.58
CA ALA A 406 2.44 -9.64 -3.79
C ALA A 406 2.17 -10.91 -4.62
N VAL A 407 3.15 -11.80 -4.74
CA VAL A 407 2.94 -13.12 -5.39
C VAL A 407 1.92 -13.96 -4.62
N HIS A 408 1.98 -14.00 -3.29
CA HIS A 408 1.01 -14.75 -2.48
C HIS A 408 -0.41 -14.20 -2.61
N ASP A 409 -0.58 -12.88 -2.69
CA ASP A 409 -1.89 -12.27 -2.89
C ASP A 409 -2.40 -12.49 -4.32
N LEU A 410 -1.53 -12.42 -5.32
CA LEU A 410 -1.87 -12.81 -6.70
C LEU A 410 -2.31 -14.27 -6.77
N TYR A 411 -1.63 -15.17 -6.05
CA TYR A 411 -2.02 -16.58 -5.97
C TYR A 411 -3.47 -16.72 -5.50
N ARG A 412 -3.85 -16.04 -4.41
CA ARG A 412 -5.22 -16.06 -3.87
C ARG A 412 -6.25 -15.47 -4.82
N LEU A 413 -5.85 -14.56 -5.72
CA LEU A 413 -6.76 -13.88 -6.65
C LEU A 413 -6.91 -14.60 -7.98
N LEU A 414 -5.84 -15.23 -8.48
CA LEU A 414 -5.73 -15.75 -9.85
C LEU A 414 -5.84 -17.28 -9.91
N VAL A 415 -5.47 -17.99 -8.84
CA VAL A 415 -5.49 -19.46 -8.80
C VAL A 415 -6.75 -19.94 -8.07
N SER A 416 -7.63 -20.61 -8.80
CA SER A 416 -8.79 -21.29 -8.21
C SER A 416 -9.19 -22.51 -9.03
N LYS A 417 -9.70 -23.53 -8.32
CA LYS A 417 -10.33 -24.71 -8.92
C LYS A 417 -11.77 -24.44 -9.38
N SER A 418 -12.34 -23.27 -9.05
CA SER A 418 -13.66 -22.85 -9.55
C SER A 418 -13.54 -22.25 -10.95
N SER A 419 -14.39 -22.67 -11.87
CA SER A 419 -14.53 -22.03 -13.18
C SER A 419 -15.05 -20.59 -13.03
N GLY A 420 -14.47 -19.66 -13.79
CA GLY A 420 -14.95 -18.25 -13.86
C GLY A 420 -13.92 -17.17 -13.55
N LEU A 421 -12.68 -17.50 -13.20
CA LEU A 421 -11.61 -16.51 -13.10
C LEU A 421 -11.02 -16.22 -14.49
N THR A 422 -11.09 -14.97 -14.93
CA THR A 422 -10.62 -14.54 -16.26
C THR A 422 -9.39 -13.64 -16.19
N ALA A 423 -9.00 -13.19 -15.00
CA ALA A 423 -7.87 -12.29 -14.82
C ALA A 423 -6.49 -12.95 -14.93
N ALA A 424 -6.40 -14.28 -14.85
CA ALA A 424 -5.12 -14.99 -14.88
C ALA A 424 -4.47 -14.95 -16.26
N ALA A 425 -5.20 -15.26 -17.34
CA ALA A 425 -4.69 -15.23 -18.70
C ALA A 425 -4.04 -13.89 -19.11
N PRO A 426 -4.65 -12.70 -18.92
CA PRO A 426 -4.00 -11.42 -19.22
C PRO A 426 -2.84 -11.08 -18.29
N ALA A 427 -2.76 -11.67 -17.08
CA ALA A 427 -1.63 -11.46 -16.16
C ALA A 427 -0.37 -12.23 -16.57
N VAL A 428 -0.52 -13.42 -17.18
CA VAL A 428 0.59 -14.34 -17.48
C VAL A 428 1.75 -13.70 -18.25
N PRO A 429 1.56 -12.89 -19.31
CA PRO A 429 2.67 -12.25 -20.01
C PRO A 429 3.54 -11.38 -19.11
N PHE A 430 2.93 -10.65 -18.19
CA PHE A 430 3.64 -9.78 -17.24
C PHE A 430 4.38 -10.58 -16.17
N LEU A 431 3.75 -11.64 -15.64
CA LEU A 431 4.39 -12.53 -14.67
C LEU A 431 5.60 -13.26 -15.28
N ALA A 432 5.48 -13.69 -16.55
CA ALA A 432 6.58 -14.33 -17.26
C ALA A 432 7.74 -13.36 -17.53
N GLU A 433 7.45 -12.12 -17.91
CA GLU A 433 8.47 -11.07 -18.09
C GLU A 433 9.23 -10.81 -16.78
N LEU A 434 8.53 -10.65 -15.65
CA LEU A 434 9.16 -10.53 -14.33
C LEU A 434 9.98 -11.77 -13.94
N MET A 435 9.58 -12.96 -14.38
CA MET A 435 10.31 -14.20 -14.12
C MET A 435 11.65 -14.27 -14.86
N THR A 436 11.75 -13.60 -16.02
CA THR A 436 12.99 -13.53 -16.80
C THR A 436 14.02 -12.54 -16.23
N ASP A 437 13.60 -11.63 -15.35
CA ASP A 437 14.52 -10.75 -14.64
C ASP A 437 15.27 -11.53 -13.55
N PRO A 438 16.60 -11.69 -13.65
CA PRO A 438 17.40 -12.39 -12.64
C PRO A 438 17.40 -11.69 -11.28
N ASP A 439 17.17 -10.38 -11.23
CA ASP A 439 17.20 -9.56 -10.00
C ASP A 439 15.84 -9.55 -9.26
N ASN A 440 14.80 -10.15 -9.85
CA ASN A 440 13.50 -10.24 -9.23
C ASN A 440 13.56 -11.08 -7.95
N GLN A 441 13.07 -10.51 -6.84
CA GLN A 441 13.23 -11.09 -5.50
C GLN A 441 12.27 -12.26 -5.22
N ALA A 442 11.25 -12.48 -6.07
CA ALA A 442 10.18 -13.45 -5.87
C ALA A 442 10.21 -14.63 -6.87
N ARG A 443 11.28 -14.77 -7.67
CA ARG A 443 11.42 -15.76 -8.76
C ARG A 443 10.91 -17.18 -8.43
N PRO A 444 11.29 -17.85 -7.31
CA PRO A 444 10.81 -19.20 -7.02
C PRO A 444 9.29 -19.29 -6.84
N THR A 445 8.70 -18.36 -6.08
CA THR A 445 7.25 -18.33 -5.81
C THR A 445 6.47 -17.88 -7.05
N LEU A 446 7.05 -16.97 -7.84
CA LEU A 446 6.48 -16.47 -9.08
C LEU A 446 6.34 -17.58 -10.13
N LEU A 447 7.36 -18.42 -10.31
CA LEU A 447 7.27 -19.54 -11.25
C LEU A 447 6.22 -20.56 -10.83
N LEU A 448 6.10 -20.83 -9.53
CA LEU A 448 5.05 -21.71 -9.00
C LEU A 448 3.65 -21.15 -9.25
N LEU A 449 3.45 -19.84 -9.06
CA LEU A 449 2.19 -19.18 -9.43
C LEU A 449 1.85 -19.40 -10.92
N ILE A 450 2.81 -19.22 -11.82
CA ILE A 450 2.60 -19.44 -13.27
C ILE A 450 2.26 -20.91 -13.55
N ALA A 451 2.93 -21.85 -12.89
CA ALA A 451 2.65 -23.28 -13.02
C ALA A 451 1.22 -23.63 -12.55
N ASP A 452 0.77 -23.08 -11.42
CA ASP A 452 -0.55 -23.36 -10.86
C ASP A 452 -1.68 -22.67 -11.65
N ILE A 453 -1.40 -21.54 -12.30
CA ILE A 453 -2.33 -20.94 -13.28
C ILE A 453 -2.58 -21.91 -14.45
N ALA A 454 -1.56 -22.64 -14.91
CA ALA A 454 -1.73 -23.64 -15.97
C ALA A 454 -2.51 -24.88 -15.53
N ASP A 455 -2.43 -25.26 -14.25
CA ASP A 455 -3.19 -26.41 -13.73
C ASP A 455 -4.69 -26.12 -13.54
N CYS A 456 -5.06 -24.84 -13.42
CA CYS A 456 -6.46 -24.42 -13.32
C CYS A 456 -7.30 -24.96 -14.49
N ASP A 457 -8.58 -25.23 -14.23
CA ASP A 457 -9.51 -25.75 -15.23
C ASP A 457 -9.99 -24.63 -16.20
N SER A 458 -9.04 -24.06 -16.95
CA SER A 458 -9.26 -23.00 -17.94
C SER A 458 -8.33 -23.19 -19.14
N ALA A 459 -8.93 -23.39 -20.33
CA ALA A 459 -8.18 -23.50 -21.58
C ALA A 459 -7.47 -22.19 -21.95
N GLU A 460 -8.06 -21.04 -21.63
CA GLU A 460 -7.46 -19.72 -21.86
C GLU A 460 -6.20 -19.53 -21.00
N ASN A 461 -6.24 -19.92 -19.73
CA ASN A 461 -5.07 -19.85 -18.84
C ASN A 461 -3.95 -20.75 -19.37
N ARG A 462 -4.27 -22.00 -19.75
CA ARG A 462 -3.30 -22.93 -20.34
C ARG A 462 -2.70 -22.37 -21.63
N ALA A 463 -3.52 -21.80 -22.51
CA ALA A 463 -3.06 -21.20 -23.76
C ALA A 463 -2.12 -20.01 -23.51
N ALA A 464 -2.45 -19.13 -22.57
CA ALA A 464 -1.60 -18.00 -22.18
C ALA A 464 -0.25 -18.47 -21.63
N VAL A 465 -0.23 -19.49 -20.77
CA VAL A 465 1.01 -20.04 -20.21
C VAL A 465 1.84 -20.76 -21.28
N ARG A 466 1.20 -21.52 -22.18
CA ARG A 466 1.91 -22.15 -23.32
C ARG A 466 2.57 -21.11 -24.23
N ALA A 467 1.96 -19.95 -24.41
CA ALA A 467 2.51 -18.89 -25.24
C ALA A 467 3.82 -18.31 -24.68
N VAL A 468 3.97 -18.25 -23.35
CA VAL A 468 5.18 -17.73 -22.69
C VAL A 468 6.23 -18.80 -22.37
N LEU A 469 5.85 -20.08 -22.44
CA LEU A 469 6.73 -21.21 -22.11
C LEU A 469 8.09 -21.17 -22.83
N PRO A 470 8.20 -20.80 -24.13
CA PRO A 470 9.51 -20.72 -24.80
C PRO A 470 10.49 -19.76 -24.12
N ALA A 471 10.02 -18.64 -23.57
CA ALA A 471 10.86 -17.67 -22.86
C ALA A 471 11.37 -18.23 -21.51
N LEU A 472 10.62 -19.15 -20.91
CA LEU A 472 10.91 -19.72 -19.58
C LEU A 472 11.73 -21.03 -19.64
N ARG A 473 11.98 -21.60 -20.81
CA ARG A 473 12.68 -22.90 -20.96
C ARG A 473 14.07 -22.93 -20.32
N HIS A 474 14.80 -21.82 -20.35
CA HIS A 474 16.15 -21.70 -19.78
C HIS A 474 16.16 -21.96 -18.26
N LEU A 475 15.02 -21.86 -17.58
CA LEU A 475 14.89 -22.07 -16.13
C LEU A 475 15.10 -23.54 -15.70
N HIS A 476 15.10 -24.49 -16.63
CA HIS A 476 15.50 -25.88 -16.35
C HIS A 476 16.95 -26.00 -15.91
N ASP A 477 17.79 -25.07 -16.34
CA ASP A 477 19.21 -25.03 -16.01
C ASP A 477 19.52 -23.98 -14.93
N ASP A 478 18.49 -23.40 -14.28
CA ASP A 478 18.68 -22.37 -13.25
C ASP A 478 19.46 -22.93 -12.05
N PRO A 479 20.40 -22.17 -11.45
CA PRO A 479 21.17 -22.63 -10.30
C PRO A 479 20.30 -23.04 -9.11
N LEU A 480 19.11 -22.45 -8.93
CA LEU A 480 18.22 -22.72 -7.81
C LEU A 480 17.39 -24.01 -8.03
N PRO A 481 17.51 -25.03 -7.16
CA PRO A 481 16.75 -26.28 -7.30
C PRO A 481 15.23 -26.10 -7.30
N SER A 482 14.72 -25.12 -6.54
CA SER A 482 13.29 -24.79 -6.48
C SER A 482 12.74 -24.29 -7.82
N ILE A 483 13.53 -23.49 -8.56
CA ILE A 483 13.16 -22.98 -9.89
C ILE A 483 13.14 -24.14 -10.89
N ARG A 484 14.15 -25.01 -10.89
CA ARG A 484 14.17 -26.20 -11.77
C ARG A 484 12.97 -27.12 -11.54
N TRP A 485 12.60 -27.34 -10.27
CA TRP A 485 11.43 -28.14 -9.92
C TRP A 485 10.13 -27.48 -10.44
N ALA A 486 9.95 -26.18 -10.21
CA ALA A 486 8.76 -25.47 -10.67
C ALA A 486 8.68 -25.37 -12.21
N ALA A 487 9.82 -25.29 -12.91
CA ALA A 487 9.88 -25.35 -14.38
C ALA A 487 9.39 -26.71 -14.92
N ALA A 488 9.79 -27.82 -14.28
CA ALA A 488 9.30 -29.15 -14.64
C ALA A 488 7.80 -29.31 -14.39
N GLU A 489 7.28 -28.75 -13.29
CA GLU A 489 5.85 -28.80 -12.99
C GLU A 489 5.03 -27.95 -13.99
N LEU A 490 5.55 -26.78 -14.36
CA LEU A 490 4.97 -25.91 -15.40
C LEU A 490 4.82 -26.66 -16.74
N GLU A 491 5.85 -27.38 -17.19
CA GLU A 491 5.78 -28.17 -18.44
C GLU A 491 4.75 -29.28 -18.35
N LYS A 492 4.70 -29.99 -17.21
CA LYS A 492 3.72 -31.04 -16.95
C LYS A 492 2.28 -30.50 -17.00
N HIS A 493 2.02 -29.34 -16.41
CA HIS A 493 0.69 -28.71 -16.45
C HIS A 493 0.32 -28.20 -17.84
N CYS A 494 1.31 -27.83 -18.65
CA CYS A 494 1.11 -27.41 -20.04
C CYS A 494 0.97 -28.58 -21.02
N ALA A 495 1.28 -29.82 -20.63
CA ALA A 495 1.12 -30.98 -21.50
C ALA A 495 -0.35 -31.16 -21.95
N PRO A 496 -0.61 -31.64 -23.17
CA PRO A 496 -1.97 -31.89 -23.63
C PRO A 496 -2.67 -32.89 -22.70
N ARG A 497 -3.85 -32.50 -22.17
CA ARG A 497 -4.68 -33.39 -21.37
C ARG A 497 -5.37 -34.40 -22.31
N PRO A 498 -5.63 -35.64 -21.87
CA PRO A 498 -6.29 -36.64 -22.70
C PRO A 498 -7.68 -36.13 -23.15
N GLY A 499 -7.82 -35.85 -24.45
CA GLY A 499 -9.06 -35.35 -25.07
C GLY A 499 -9.00 -33.91 -25.61
N GLU A 500 -7.89 -33.18 -25.44
CA GLU A 500 -7.64 -31.89 -26.11
C GLU A 500 -6.72 -32.12 -27.33
N GLU A 501 -7.26 -32.00 -28.55
CA GLU A 501 -6.48 -31.97 -29.81
C GLU A 501 -6.02 -30.56 -30.16
#